data_AF-A0A838P5G0-F1
#
_entry.id   AF-A0A838P5G0-F1
#
_cell.length_a   1.000
_cell.length_b   1.000
_cell.length_c   1.000
_cell.angle_alpha   90.00
_cell.angle_beta   90.00
_cell.angle_gamma   90.00
#
_symmetry.space_group_name_H-M   'P 1'
#
loop_
_entity.id
_entity.type
_entity.pdbx_description
1 polymer ?
#
loop_
_entity_poly.entity_id
_entity_poly.type
_entity_poly.pdbx_seq_one_letter_code
_entity_poly.pdbx_strand_id
1 'polypeptide(L)'
;MLSVCREKLLSESEKVRSKVTGLVQGHMRAFEVGRKFTLVTIPFRPVQHLLTVEDQMSCLENIRKHLVAGGKLILDLFNPSLPHLADER
;
A
#
# COMPACT_ATOMS: atom_id res chain seq x y z
N MET A 1 -7.40 -2.90 -12.34
CA MET A 1 -7.28 -1.90 -11.25
C MET A 1 -6.51 -0.65 -11.66
N LEU A 2 -5.28 -0.75 -12.19
CA LEU A 2 -4.56 0.45 -12.64
C LEU A 2 -5.21 1.17 -13.83
N SER A 3 -5.85 0.45 -14.75
CA SER A 3 -6.68 1.05 -15.82
C SER A 3 -7.77 1.95 -15.25
N VAL A 4 -8.58 1.43 -14.33
CA VAL A 4 -9.62 2.18 -13.61
C VAL A 4 -9.05 3.38 -12.86
N CYS A 5 -7.87 3.25 -12.25
CA CYS A 5 -7.19 4.38 -11.59
C CYS A 5 -6.81 5.48 -12.58
N ARG A 6 -6.29 5.12 -13.78
CA ARG A 6 -5.98 6.08 -14.84
C ARG A 6 -7.24 6.78 -15.35
N GLU A 7 -8.30 6.04 -15.62
CA GLU A 7 -9.58 6.59 -16.08
C GLU A 7 -10.14 7.58 -15.07
N LYS A 8 -10.19 7.21 -13.79
CA LYS A 8 -10.64 8.11 -12.72
C LYS A 8 -9.73 9.34 -12.60
N LEU A 9 -8.42 9.16 -12.62
CA LEU A 9 -7.47 10.28 -12.57
C LEU A 9 -7.66 11.25 -13.73
N LEU A 10 -7.97 10.78 -14.94
CA LEU A 10 -8.23 11.66 -16.09
C LEU A 10 -9.48 12.53 -15.89
N SER A 11 -10.48 12.04 -15.15
CA SER A 11 -11.70 12.79 -14.82
C SER A 11 -11.54 13.80 -13.67
N GLU A 12 -10.42 13.76 -12.95
CA GLU A 12 -10.13 14.69 -11.86
C GLU A 12 -9.68 16.08 -12.36
N SER A 13 -9.83 17.08 -11.50
CA SER A 13 -9.34 18.44 -11.78
C SER A 13 -7.82 18.48 -11.99
N GLU A 14 -7.33 19.48 -12.73
CA GLU A 14 -5.89 19.69 -12.94
C GLU A 14 -5.10 19.77 -11.63
N LYS A 15 -5.69 20.43 -10.61
CA LYS A 15 -5.12 20.55 -9.26
C LYS A 15 -4.87 19.19 -8.58
N VAL A 16 -5.69 18.18 -8.88
CA VAL A 16 -5.51 16.82 -8.35
C VAL A 16 -4.53 16.04 -9.21
N ARG A 17 -4.70 16.08 -10.54
CA ARG A 17 -3.83 15.37 -11.49
C ARG A 17 -2.36 15.75 -11.33
N SER A 18 -2.06 17.04 -11.11
CA SER A 18 -0.69 17.53 -10.94
C SER A 18 0.02 17.01 -9.68
N LYS A 19 -0.73 16.52 -8.68
CA LYS A 19 -0.15 15.88 -7.48
C LYS A 19 0.31 14.44 -7.72
N VAL A 20 -0.21 13.78 -8.75
CA VAL A 20 0.15 12.39 -9.07
C VAL A 20 1.34 12.39 -10.01
N THR A 21 2.53 12.20 -9.46
CA THR A 21 3.78 12.21 -10.25
C THR A 21 4.13 10.86 -10.86
N GLY A 22 3.39 9.80 -10.54
CA GLY A 22 3.65 8.46 -11.08
C GLY A 22 2.59 7.45 -10.69
N LEU A 23 2.31 6.53 -11.62
CA LEU A 23 1.44 5.37 -11.41
C LEU A 23 2.18 4.12 -11.90
N VAL A 24 2.68 3.33 -10.96
CA VAL A 24 3.58 2.20 -11.24
C VAL A 24 2.82 0.88 -11.13
N GLN A 25 3.00 0.01 -12.12
CA GLN A 25 2.63 -1.39 -12.00
C GLN A 25 3.80 -2.15 -11.37
N GLY A 26 3.58 -2.74 -10.21
CA GLY A 26 4.62 -3.48 -9.51
C GLY A 26 4.03 -4.46 -8.51
N HIS A 27 4.84 -5.46 -8.15
CA HIS A 27 4.52 -6.37 -7.07
C HIS A 27 4.94 -5.74 -5.74
N MET A 28 4.07 -5.70 -4.73
CA MET A 28 4.36 -5.05 -3.44
C MET A 28 5.61 -5.59 -2.70
N ARG A 29 6.10 -6.77 -3.09
CA ARG A 29 7.30 -7.43 -2.54
C ARG A 29 8.62 -6.92 -3.12
N ALA A 30 8.60 -6.31 -4.31
CA ALA A 30 9.82 -6.02 -5.07
C ALA A 30 9.67 -4.90 -6.11
N PHE A 31 8.74 -3.97 -5.92
CA PHE A 31 8.60 -2.81 -6.82
C PHE A 31 9.74 -1.82 -6.59
N GLU A 32 10.09 -1.05 -7.63
CA GLU A 32 11.10 0.00 -7.58
C GLU A 32 10.53 1.31 -8.13
N VAL A 33 10.67 2.40 -7.37
CA VAL A 33 10.19 3.75 -7.77
C VAL A 33 11.34 4.74 -7.97
N GLY A 34 12.57 4.37 -7.57
CA GLY A 34 13.77 5.21 -7.76
C GLY A 34 13.81 6.48 -6.89
N ARG A 35 12.96 6.57 -5.86
CA ARG A 35 12.93 7.70 -4.92
C ARG A 35 12.52 7.24 -3.52
N LYS A 36 12.87 8.06 -2.52
CA LYS A 36 12.46 7.86 -1.13
C LYS A 36 11.35 8.82 -0.72
N PHE A 37 10.54 8.39 0.24
CA PHE A 37 9.36 9.09 0.73
C PHE A 37 9.44 9.31 2.24
N THR A 38 8.84 10.39 2.72
CA THR A 38 8.64 10.66 4.15
C THR A 38 7.47 9.88 4.72
N LEU A 39 6.51 9.51 3.88
CA LEU A 39 5.32 8.73 4.23
C LEU A 39 4.97 7.75 3.11
N VAL A 40 4.72 6.50 3.48
CA VAL A 40 4.08 5.49 2.62
C VAL A 40 2.79 5.03 3.31
N THR A 41 1.69 4.95 2.56
CA THR A 41 0.38 4.48 3.06
C THR A 41 -0.09 3.27 2.28
N ILE A 42 -0.66 2.29 2.98
CA ILE A 42 -1.26 1.09 2.39
C ILE A 42 -2.66 0.90 2.99
N PRO A 43 -3.65 1.70 2.53
CA PRO A 43 -5.01 1.64 3.05
C PRO A 43 -5.80 0.47 2.44
N PHE A 44 -6.89 0.06 3.10
CA PHE A 44 -7.83 -0.98 2.63
C PHE A 44 -7.28 -2.40 2.63
N ARG A 45 -6.35 -2.71 3.55
CA ARG A 45 -5.83 -4.07 3.79
C ARG A 45 -5.01 -4.75 2.68
N PRO A 46 -4.29 -4.08 1.75
CA PRO A 46 -3.50 -4.76 0.72
C PRO A 46 -2.46 -5.76 1.23
N VAL A 47 -1.83 -5.49 2.38
CA VAL A 47 -0.81 -6.40 2.96
C VAL A 47 -1.42 -7.77 3.29
N GLN A 48 -2.72 -7.86 3.59
CA GLN A 48 -3.39 -9.13 3.90
C GLN A 48 -3.66 -10.00 2.66
N HIS A 49 -3.33 -9.52 1.44
CA HIS A 49 -3.27 -10.37 0.25
C HIS A 49 -1.98 -11.19 0.17
N LEU A 50 -0.98 -10.89 1.01
CA LEU A 50 0.25 -11.68 1.14
C LEU A 50 0.00 -12.80 2.15
N LEU A 51 -0.04 -14.03 1.65
CA LEU A 51 -0.51 -15.19 2.41
C LEU A 51 0.56 -15.79 3.33
N THR A 52 1.83 -15.47 3.10
CA THR A 52 2.95 -15.98 3.89
C THR A 52 3.63 -14.86 4.67
N VAL A 53 4.25 -15.22 5.78
CA VAL A 53 5.03 -14.28 6.59
C VAL A 53 6.22 -13.77 5.78
N GLU A 54 6.85 -14.63 4.99
CA GLU A 54 7.99 -14.29 4.14
C GLU A 54 7.63 -13.22 3.10
N ASP A 55 6.44 -13.34 2.50
CA ASP A 55 5.93 -12.35 1.55
C ASP A 55 5.63 -11.01 2.24
N GLN A 56 5.02 -11.05 3.43
CA GLN A 56 4.75 -9.86 4.24
C GLN A 56 6.06 -9.15 4.63
N MET A 57 7.06 -9.90 5.09
CA MET A 57 8.38 -9.36 5.42
C MET A 57 9.06 -8.75 4.20
N SER A 58 9.04 -9.44 3.05
CA SER A 58 9.60 -8.91 1.79
C SER A 58 8.94 -7.59 1.38
N CYS A 59 7.62 -7.47 1.56
CA CYS A 59 6.89 -6.23 1.32
C CYS A 59 7.35 -5.09 2.25
N LEU A 60 7.45 -5.36 3.56
CA LEU A 60 7.90 -4.37 4.55
C LEU A 60 9.34 -3.93 4.30
N GLU A 61 10.24 -4.86 3.97
CA GLU A 61 11.61 -4.56 3.58
C GLU A 61 11.67 -3.69 2.32
N ASN A 62 10.86 -4.03 1.31
CA ASN A 62 10.80 -3.25 0.07
C ASN A 62 10.30 -1.82 0.33
N ILE A 63 9.27 -1.65 1.17
CA ILE A 63 8.79 -0.34 1.60
C ILE A 63 9.88 0.42 2.36
N ARG A 64 10.62 -0.26 3.26
CA ARG A 64 11.69 0.35 4.04
C ARG A 64 12.81 0.92 3.18
N LYS A 65 13.14 0.29 2.04
CA LYS A 65 14.11 0.81 1.04
C LYS A 65 13.64 2.14 0.44
N HIS A 66 12.33 2.31 0.30
CA HIS A 66 11.67 3.49 -0.25
C HIS A 66 11.35 4.57 0.80
N LEU A 67 11.73 4.39 2.08
CA LEU A 67 11.57 5.41 3.11
C LEU A 67 12.89 6.16 3.37
N VAL A 68 12.78 7.47 3.61
CA VAL A 68 13.88 8.25 4.19
C VAL A 68 14.13 7.83 5.65
N ALA A 69 15.28 8.20 6.22
CA ALA A 69 15.51 8.04 7.66
C ALA A 69 14.44 8.83 8.44
N GLY A 70 13.79 8.18 9.40
CA GLY A 70 12.67 8.76 10.16
C GLY A 70 11.32 8.79 9.43
N GLY A 71 11.27 8.35 8.17
CA GLY A 71 10.02 8.22 7.41
C GLY A 71 9.05 7.23 8.06
N LYS A 72 7.77 7.37 7.75
CA LYS A 72 6.68 6.60 8.36
C LYS A 72 5.98 5.70 7.33
N LEU A 73 5.57 4.53 7.82
CA LEU A 73 4.65 3.64 7.14
C LEU A 73 3.34 3.63 7.93
N ILE A 74 2.21 3.80 7.23
CA ILE A 74 0.87 3.60 7.79
C ILE A 74 0.21 2.45 7.04
N LEU A 75 -0.21 1.43 7.79
CA LEU A 75 -0.89 0.24 7.29
C LEU A 75 -2.30 0.19 7.87
N ASP A 76 -3.25 -0.21 7.05
CA ASP A 76 -4.58 -0.61 7.49
C ASP A 76 -4.65 -2.14 7.48
N LEU A 77 -4.93 -2.75 8.64
CA LEU A 77 -4.98 -4.20 8.83
C LEU A 77 -6.27 -4.59 9.55
N PHE A 78 -6.82 -5.74 9.17
CA PHE A 78 -7.82 -6.44 9.95
C PHE A 78 -7.15 -7.30 11.01
N ASN A 79 -7.40 -6.97 12.28
CA ASN A 79 -7.04 -7.81 13.42
C ASN A 79 -8.32 -8.39 14.03
N PRO A 80 -8.72 -9.62 13.68
CA PRO A 80 -9.96 -10.19 14.17
C PRO A 80 -9.91 -10.45 15.68
N SER A 81 -11.03 -10.18 16.36
CA SER A 81 -11.24 -10.63 17.73
C SER A 81 -11.68 -12.10 17.70
N LEU A 82 -10.79 -13.01 18.13
CA LEU A 82 -11.10 -14.44 18.19
C LEU A 82 -12.35 -14.74 19.05
N PRO A 83 -12.52 -14.14 20.25
CA PRO A 83 -13.75 -14.35 21.02
C PRO A 83 -15.02 -13.93 20.27
N HIS A 84 -14.95 -12.87 19.46
CA HIS A 84 -16.09 -12.41 18.66
C HIS A 84 -16.36 -13.33 17.47
N LEU A 85 -15.32 -13.86 16.82
CA LEU A 85 -15.47 -14.79 15.70
C LEU A 85 -15.99 -16.18 16.12
N ALA A 86 -15.72 -16.58 17.37
CA ALA A 86 -16.14 -17.86 17.93
C ALA A 86 -17.49 -17.78 18.66
N ASP A 87 -18.14 -16.62 18.70
CA ASP A 87 -19.45 -16.45 19.33
C ASP A 87 -20.53 -17.09 18.42
N GLU A 88 -21.23 -18.11 18.91
CA GLU A 88 -22.28 -18.83 18.19
C GLU A 88 -23.69 -18.22 18.37
N ARG A 89 -23.79 -17.12 19.11
CA ARG A 89 -25.07 -16.44 19.41
C ARG A 89 -25.68 -15.71 18.22
#